data_AF-A0A2K2C6M4-F1
#
_entry.id   AF-A0A2K2C6M4-F1
#
_cell.length_a   1.000
_cell.length_b   1.000
_cell.length_c   1.000
_cell.angle_alpha   90.00
_cell.angle_beta   90.00
_cell.angle_gamma   90.00
#
_symmetry.space_group_name_H-M   'P 1'
#
loop_
_entity.id
_entity.type
_entity.pdbx_description
1 polymer ?
#
loop_
_entity_poly.entity_id
_entity_poly.type
_entity_poly.pdbx_seq_one_letter_code
_entity_poly.pdbx_strand_id
1 'polypeptide(L)'
;MFTRSPTTKKLFFFFRSHKSHFSTNIVGEKPVLVRDFIHSALYDPKHGYFSQRSRSVGVLERSIRFNQLEGRKAYMNHLDKIYKRSDISWFTPVELFKPWYAHGIAEAIMRTSQLSVPLQIYEIGGGSGICAKGILDYIMLNAPARIYNNMTYTSVEISPSLAEIQKETVGEVRSHLSKFRVECRDAADRSGWGDIKQQPCWVIMLEVLDNLPHDLVYSENQVFPWKEVWVEKQHDKESLFELYKPLEDPLIKRCVEIVELGKNQSVSIAKSVWSKVFPKPRRCWLPTGCLKLLDVLHEVLPRMSLIASDFSYLPDVSIPGERAPLVSTKKDGRSLDYNSYLDTKGDADIFFPTDFWLLERMDHYCSGWMKPHGDNSTKQGKKRRTLVLETSAFMEEFGLPSKTRTKDGYNPLLDDFKNTKFYLSVPTHNIK
;
A
#
# COMPACT_ATOMS: atom_id res chain seq x y z
N MET A 1 63.50 -28.00 16.52
CA MET A 1 63.79 -27.86 17.97
C MET A 1 63.69 -26.39 18.32
N PHE A 2 62.88 -26.03 19.32
CA PHE A 2 62.81 -24.75 20.06
C PHE A 2 62.41 -23.47 19.27
N THR A 3 61.16 -22.98 19.35
CA THR A 3 60.50 -22.13 20.38
C THR A 3 60.87 -20.64 20.35
N ARG A 4 59.91 -19.75 20.10
CA ARG A 4 59.23 -18.85 21.08
C ARG A 4 58.41 -17.76 20.34
N SER A 5 57.25 -17.43 20.91
CA SER A 5 56.36 -16.32 20.49
C SER A 5 56.88 -14.96 20.99
N PRO A 6 56.22 -13.85 20.59
CA PRO A 6 55.35 -13.19 21.59
C PRO A 6 54.01 -12.66 21.05
N THR A 7 52.96 -13.02 21.80
CA THR A 7 51.80 -12.20 22.22
C THR A 7 51.12 -11.24 21.24
N THR A 8 49.99 -11.66 20.67
CA THR A 8 48.90 -10.76 20.25
C THR A 8 47.83 -10.71 21.35
N LYS A 9 47.59 -9.52 21.91
CA LYS A 9 46.45 -9.26 22.82
C LYS A 9 45.15 -9.48 22.04
N LYS A 10 44.40 -10.53 22.37
CA LYS A 10 42.99 -10.67 21.98
C LYS A 10 42.18 -9.65 22.78
N LEU A 11 41.72 -8.59 22.12
CA LEU A 11 40.65 -7.74 22.64
C LEU A 11 39.36 -8.57 22.55
N PHE A 12 38.90 -9.10 23.68
CA PHE A 12 37.56 -9.65 23.80
C PHE A 12 36.57 -8.48 23.73
N PHE A 13 36.00 -8.24 22.56
CA PHE A 13 34.73 -7.53 22.49
C PHE A 13 33.66 -8.47 23.05
N PHE A 14 33.23 -8.20 24.27
CA PHE A 14 31.99 -8.73 24.82
C PHE A 14 30.85 -8.26 23.91
N PHE A 15 30.44 -9.12 22.96
CA PHE A 15 29.12 -9.00 22.36
C PHE A 15 28.10 -9.28 23.46
N ARG A 16 27.45 -8.22 23.94
CA ARG A 16 26.30 -8.34 24.81
C ARG A 16 25.17 -8.97 23.99
N SER A 17 24.99 -10.27 24.16
CA SER A 17 23.88 -11.05 23.61
C SER A 17 22.54 -10.38 23.94
N HIS A 18 21.92 -9.75 22.93
CA HIS A 18 20.48 -9.52 22.88
C HIS A 18 19.97 -10.29 21.65
N LYS A 19 19.94 -11.62 21.76
CA LYS A 19 19.21 -12.47 20.81
C LYS A 19 17.96 -12.98 21.51
N SER A 20 16.89 -12.23 21.36
CA SER A 20 15.57 -12.81 21.13
C SER A 20 15.09 -12.18 19.82
N HIS A 21 14.86 -13.00 18.80
CA HIS A 21 14.46 -12.51 17.49
C HIS A 21 13.00 -12.05 17.56
N PHE A 22 12.73 -10.76 17.34
CA PHE A 22 11.39 -10.16 17.51
C PHE A 22 10.28 -10.93 16.78
N SER A 23 10.59 -11.58 15.65
CA SER A 23 9.66 -12.46 14.92
C SER A 23 9.00 -13.53 15.80
N THR A 24 9.71 -14.11 16.77
CA THR A 24 9.16 -15.13 17.68
C THR A 24 8.39 -14.57 18.87
N ASN A 25 8.40 -13.25 19.05
CA ASN A 25 7.54 -12.58 20.04
C ASN A 25 6.22 -12.13 19.40
N ILE A 26 6.17 -11.99 18.06
CA ILE A 26 4.93 -11.75 17.31
C ILE A 26 3.97 -12.94 17.48
N VAL A 27 4.50 -14.15 17.40
CA VAL A 27 3.72 -15.39 17.53
C VAL A 27 3.91 -15.95 18.94
N GLY A 28 2.84 -15.91 19.73
CA GLY A 28 2.80 -16.51 21.07
C GLY A 28 2.69 -18.04 21.03
N GLU A 29 2.18 -18.63 22.12
CA GLU A 29 1.96 -20.08 22.23
C GLU A 29 0.90 -20.63 21.27
N LYS A 30 0.03 -19.75 20.73
CA LYS A 30 -1.02 -20.14 19.79
C LYS A 30 -0.67 -19.68 18.38
N PRO A 31 -0.96 -20.50 17.36
CA PRO A 31 -0.84 -20.07 15.97
C PRO A 31 -1.68 -18.85 15.66
N VAL A 32 -1.19 -18.00 14.77
CA VAL A 32 -1.88 -16.81 14.26
C VAL A 32 -2.10 -16.91 12.76
N LEU A 33 -3.08 -16.19 12.21
CA LEU A 33 -3.23 -16.11 10.76
C LEU A 33 -2.06 -15.34 10.14
N VAL A 34 -1.77 -15.63 8.87
CA VAL A 34 -0.69 -14.95 8.13
C VAL A 34 -0.93 -13.43 8.08
N ARG A 35 -2.18 -12.97 7.90
CA ARG A 35 -2.47 -11.53 7.96
C ARG A 35 -2.12 -10.90 9.31
N ASP A 36 -2.33 -11.59 10.43
CA ASP A 36 -2.12 -11.04 11.78
C ASP A 36 -0.62 -10.99 12.10
N PHE A 37 0.13 -11.99 11.62
CA PHE A 37 1.59 -11.99 11.65
C PHE A 37 2.15 -10.80 10.84
N ILE A 38 1.72 -10.63 9.59
CA ILE A 38 2.18 -9.53 8.73
C ILE A 38 1.82 -8.17 9.33
N HIS A 39 0.57 -8.02 9.81
CA HIS A 39 0.13 -6.80 10.48
C HIS A 39 1.06 -6.44 11.64
N SER A 40 1.41 -7.41 12.48
CA SER A 40 2.32 -7.19 13.61
C SER A 40 3.75 -6.89 13.16
N ALA A 41 4.25 -7.57 12.12
CA ALA A 41 5.57 -7.32 11.56
C ALA A 41 5.72 -5.90 11.00
N LEU A 42 4.66 -5.34 10.43
CA LEU A 42 4.65 -4.01 9.83
C LEU A 42 4.28 -2.89 10.83
N TYR A 43 3.23 -3.10 11.62
CA TYR A 43 2.52 -2.05 12.35
C TYR A 43 2.50 -2.22 13.88
N ASP A 44 3.20 -3.19 14.46
CA ASP A 44 3.32 -3.25 15.92
C ASP A 44 3.90 -1.91 16.45
N PRO A 45 3.26 -1.25 17.43
CA PRO A 45 3.64 0.10 17.85
C PRO A 45 5.08 0.26 18.37
N LYS A 46 5.72 -0.83 18.81
CA LYS A 46 7.07 -0.81 19.37
C LYS A 46 8.09 -1.42 18.45
N HIS A 47 7.67 -2.38 17.65
CA HIS A 47 8.56 -3.29 16.98
C HIS A 47 8.19 -3.58 15.52
N GLY A 48 7.10 -3.01 15.01
CA GLY A 48 6.75 -3.08 13.60
C GLY A 48 7.74 -2.29 12.76
N TYR A 49 7.89 -2.69 11.49
CA TYR A 49 8.75 -2.00 10.52
C TYR A 49 8.54 -0.49 10.48
N PHE A 50 7.27 -0.04 10.43
CA PHE A 50 6.93 1.38 10.37
C PHE A 50 7.13 2.11 11.70
N SER A 51 7.22 1.39 12.83
CA SER A 51 7.42 1.96 14.16
C SER A 51 8.90 2.01 14.58
N GLN A 52 9.70 1.02 14.20
CA GLN A 52 11.13 0.96 14.56
C GLN A 52 11.98 1.97 13.78
N ARG A 53 11.59 2.27 12.53
CA ARG A 53 12.35 3.15 11.65
C ARG A 53 11.67 4.50 11.57
N SER A 54 12.23 5.49 12.27
CA SER A 54 11.84 6.91 12.16
C SER A 54 11.98 7.51 10.75
N ARG A 55 12.43 6.71 9.76
CA ARG A 55 12.68 7.07 8.36
C ARG A 55 12.28 5.96 7.37
N SER A 56 11.30 5.12 7.73
CA SER A 56 10.70 4.13 6.81
C SER A 56 10.17 4.81 5.54
N VAL A 57 9.45 5.92 5.72
CA VAL A 57 9.01 6.81 4.64
C VAL A 57 10.02 7.95 4.46
N GLY A 58 10.57 8.08 3.26
CA GLY A 58 11.53 9.12 2.93
C GLY A 58 10.90 10.50 2.82
N VAL A 59 11.60 11.51 3.34
CA VAL A 59 11.26 12.93 3.15
C VAL A 59 12.45 13.62 2.50
N LEU A 60 12.21 14.25 1.34
CA LEU A 60 13.19 15.09 0.66
C LEU A 60 13.11 16.51 1.19
N GLU A 61 14.24 17.10 1.58
CA GLU A 61 14.25 18.51 2.00
C GLU A 61 13.84 19.49 0.88
N ARG A 62 14.11 19.12 -0.38
CA ARG A 62 13.87 19.98 -1.55
C ARG A 62 13.41 19.16 -2.74
N SER A 63 12.55 19.76 -3.57
CA SER A 63 12.16 19.18 -4.86
C SER A 63 13.37 18.98 -5.78
N ILE A 64 13.36 17.88 -6.53
CA ILE A 64 14.35 17.60 -7.55
C ILE A 64 14.17 18.59 -8.72
N ARG A 65 15.25 19.24 -9.14
CA ARG A 65 15.26 20.13 -10.30
C ARG A 65 15.56 19.35 -11.57
N PHE A 66 14.56 18.64 -12.09
CA PHE A 66 14.72 17.75 -13.25
C PHE A 66 15.33 18.45 -14.48
N ASN A 67 14.93 19.69 -14.75
CA ASN A 67 15.47 20.51 -15.84
C ASN A 67 16.96 20.91 -15.70
N GLN A 68 17.59 20.62 -14.55
CA GLN A 68 19.02 20.80 -14.32
C GLN A 68 19.81 19.50 -14.50
N LEU A 69 19.13 18.37 -14.62
CA LEU A 69 19.74 17.07 -14.87
C LEU A 69 19.83 16.84 -16.38
N GLU A 70 20.97 16.30 -16.83
CA GLU A 70 21.22 16.08 -18.25
C GLU A 70 20.26 15.03 -18.83
N GLY A 71 20.07 13.93 -18.12
CA GLY A 71 19.32 12.77 -18.59
C GLY A 71 19.27 11.65 -17.55
N ARG A 72 18.90 10.44 -17.99
CA ARG A 72 18.72 9.27 -17.12
C ARG A 72 19.91 8.97 -16.21
N LYS A 73 21.13 8.97 -16.75
CA LYS A 73 22.34 8.72 -15.97
C LYS A 73 22.55 9.74 -14.85
N ALA A 74 22.30 11.03 -15.14
CA ALA A 74 22.44 12.10 -14.16
C ALA A 74 21.38 11.97 -13.04
N TYR A 75 20.15 11.62 -13.40
CA TYR A 75 19.07 11.36 -12.45
C TYR A 75 19.38 10.17 -11.54
N MET A 76 19.78 9.03 -12.09
CA MET A 76 20.12 7.85 -11.28
C MET A 76 21.29 8.12 -10.33
N ASN A 77 22.31 8.86 -10.76
CA ASN A 77 23.40 9.29 -9.90
C ASN A 77 22.95 10.27 -8.80
N HIS A 78 21.94 11.10 -9.07
CA HIS A 78 21.35 11.99 -8.07
C HIS A 78 20.57 11.20 -7.02
N LEU A 79 19.71 10.26 -7.45
CA LEU A 79 18.98 9.36 -6.55
C LEU A 79 19.92 8.51 -5.68
N ASP A 80 20.96 7.91 -6.27
CA ASP A 80 21.95 7.12 -5.52
C ASP A 80 22.62 7.94 -4.41
N LYS A 81 22.93 9.22 -4.67
CA LYS A 81 23.47 10.12 -3.65
C LYS A 81 22.47 10.42 -2.55
N ILE A 82 21.18 10.57 -2.87
CA ILE A 82 20.13 10.76 -1.86
C ILE A 82 20.07 9.51 -0.98
N TYR A 83 19.89 8.32 -1.56
CA TYR A 83 19.79 7.05 -0.83
C TYR A 83 21.04 6.69 -0.02
N LYS A 84 22.24 7.15 -0.41
CA LYS A 84 23.47 6.94 0.39
C LYS A 84 23.63 7.93 1.53
N ARG A 85 23.06 9.13 1.40
CA ARG A 85 23.12 10.18 2.43
C ARG A 85 22.02 10.03 3.47
N SER A 86 20.92 9.39 3.10
CA SER A 86 19.81 9.11 4.00
C SER A 86 19.80 7.64 4.40
N ASP A 87 19.52 7.36 5.67
CA ASP A 87 19.15 6.01 6.12
C ASP A 87 17.66 5.71 5.79
N ILE A 88 17.19 6.23 4.65
CA ILE A 88 15.81 6.13 4.19
C ILE A 88 15.62 4.84 3.43
N SER A 89 14.55 4.12 3.75
CA SER A 89 14.26 2.86 3.08
C SER A 89 13.66 3.12 1.69
N TRP A 90 12.60 3.91 1.59
CA TRP A 90 11.91 4.11 0.32
C TRP A 90 11.48 5.57 0.14
N PHE A 91 11.54 6.07 -1.10
CA PHE A 91 10.89 7.32 -1.48
C PHE A 91 9.70 7.00 -2.37
N THR A 92 8.55 7.53 -1.97
CA THR A 92 7.30 7.43 -2.71
C THR A 92 7.32 8.37 -3.93
N PRO A 93 6.51 8.13 -4.97
CA PRO A 93 6.35 9.03 -6.12
C PRO A 93 5.93 10.44 -5.68
N VAL A 94 5.03 10.55 -4.70
CA VAL A 94 4.59 11.87 -4.19
C VAL A 94 5.76 12.67 -3.64
N GLU A 95 6.74 12.02 -3.02
CA GLU A 95 7.92 12.66 -2.47
C GLU A 95 8.94 13.01 -3.58
N LEU A 96 9.27 12.05 -4.45
CA LEU A 96 10.27 12.22 -5.52
C LEU A 96 9.88 13.31 -6.53
N PHE A 97 8.59 13.42 -6.82
CA PHE A 97 8.06 14.29 -7.88
C PHE A 97 7.31 15.51 -7.34
N LYS A 98 7.46 15.86 -6.06
CA LYS A 98 6.73 16.98 -5.48
C LYS A 98 7.05 18.34 -6.14
N PRO A 99 6.04 19.18 -6.39
CA PRO A 99 4.61 18.98 -6.10
C PRO A 99 3.82 18.33 -7.27
N TRP A 100 4.49 17.97 -8.37
CA TRP A 100 3.87 17.66 -9.65
C TRP A 100 3.00 16.40 -9.64
N TYR A 101 3.34 15.41 -8.82
CA TYR A 101 2.49 14.21 -8.64
C TYR A 101 1.14 14.57 -8.01
N ALA A 102 1.17 15.33 -6.90
CA ALA A 102 -0.02 15.81 -6.21
C ALA A 102 -0.88 16.73 -7.08
N HIS A 103 -0.26 17.55 -7.93
CA HIS A 103 -0.99 18.38 -8.90
C HIS A 103 -1.80 17.54 -9.91
N GLY A 104 -1.25 16.43 -10.40
CA GLY A 104 -1.98 15.52 -11.28
C GLY A 104 -3.23 14.93 -10.61
N ILE A 105 -3.09 14.56 -9.34
CA ILE A 105 -4.22 14.06 -8.53
C ILE A 105 -5.26 15.17 -8.31
N ALA A 106 -4.82 16.38 -7.94
CA ALA A 106 -5.70 17.51 -7.73
C ALA A 106 -6.48 17.88 -9.01
N GLU A 107 -5.83 17.86 -10.17
CA GLU A 107 -6.48 18.10 -11.45
C GLU A 107 -7.51 17.03 -11.80
N ALA A 108 -7.20 15.75 -11.57
CA ALA A 108 -8.16 14.65 -11.75
C ALA A 108 -9.41 14.85 -10.87
N ILE A 109 -9.22 15.23 -9.60
CA ILE A 109 -10.31 15.56 -8.66
C ILE A 109 -11.11 16.76 -9.18
N MET A 110 -10.45 17.85 -9.57
CA MET A 110 -11.13 19.09 -9.98
C MET A 110 -11.93 18.93 -11.27
N ARG A 111 -11.46 18.12 -12.23
CA ARG A 111 -12.18 17.83 -13.48
C ARG A 111 -13.41 16.95 -13.29
N THR A 112 -13.43 16.11 -12.26
CA THR A 112 -14.46 15.06 -12.09
C THR A 112 -15.40 15.29 -10.92
N SER A 113 -15.09 16.24 -10.03
CA SER A 113 -15.91 16.56 -8.86
C SER A 113 -17.17 17.36 -9.21
N GLN A 114 -18.26 17.08 -8.48
CA GLN A 114 -19.43 17.96 -8.46
C GLN A 114 -19.20 19.15 -7.53
N LEU A 115 -18.68 20.25 -8.09
CA LEU A 115 -18.29 21.46 -7.34
C LEU A 115 -19.46 22.38 -6.91
N SER A 116 -20.70 21.88 -6.99
CA SER A 116 -21.87 22.55 -6.40
C SER A 116 -22.03 22.24 -4.91
N VAL A 117 -21.36 21.21 -4.40
CA VAL A 117 -21.26 20.88 -2.97
C VAL A 117 -19.82 21.09 -2.48
N PRO A 118 -19.61 21.31 -1.17
CA PRO A 118 -18.28 21.41 -0.60
C PRO A 118 -17.41 20.18 -0.90
N LEU A 119 -16.18 20.40 -1.37
CA LEU A 119 -15.24 19.33 -1.68
C LEU A 119 -14.71 18.71 -0.38
N GLN A 120 -14.93 17.40 -0.21
CA GLN A 120 -14.40 16.64 0.91
C GLN A 120 -13.38 15.62 0.40
N ILE A 121 -12.18 15.61 0.99
CA ILE A 121 -11.11 14.67 0.68
C ILE A 121 -10.73 13.93 1.95
N TYR A 122 -10.64 12.61 1.85
CA TYR A 122 -10.02 11.73 2.82
C TYR A 122 -8.77 11.13 2.17
N GLU A 123 -7.64 11.19 2.86
CA GLU A 123 -6.41 10.52 2.44
C GLU A 123 -6.07 9.44 3.46
N ILE A 124 -5.96 8.19 3.02
CA ILE A 124 -5.57 7.08 3.90
C ILE A 124 -4.06 6.91 3.75
N GLY A 125 -3.33 6.93 4.87
CA GLY A 125 -1.86 6.79 4.86
C GLY A 125 -1.16 7.97 4.17
N GLY A 126 -1.38 9.20 4.65
CA GLY A 126 -0.86 10.43 4.02
C GLY A 126 0.67 10.61 4.06
N GLY A 127 1.41 9.68 4.67
CA GLY A 127 2.88 9.70 4.71
C GLY A 127 3.41 10.99 5.33
N SER A 128 4.24 11.72 4.58
CA SER A 128 4.81 13.01 4.99
C SER A 128 3.83 14.18 4.92
N GLY A 129 2.65 14.02 4.30
CA GLY A 129 1.67 15.10 4.08
C GLY A 129 1.94 15.95 2.85
N ILE A 130 2.97 15.60 2.06
CA ILE A 130 3.33 16.31 0.82
C ILE A 130 2.22 16.23 -0.23
N CYS A 131 1.50 15.11 -0.31
CA CYS A 131 0.35 14.97 -1.19
C CYS A 131 -0.77 15.95 -0.79
N ALA A 132 -1.20 15.91 0.48
CA ALA A 132 -2.20 16.85 1.01
C ALA A 132 -1.82 18.32 0.77
N LYS A 133 -0.58 18.69 1.10
CA LYS A 133 -0.06 20.04 0.86
C LYS A 133 -0.13 20.41 -0.62
N GLY A 134 0.37 19.54 -1.51
CA GLY A 134 0.37 19.77 -2.96
C GLY A 134 -1.02 19.90 -3.55
N ILE A 135 -1.99 19.11 -3.09
CA ILE A 135 -3.40 19.21 -3.52
C ILE A 135 -4.02 20.53 -3.04
N LEU A 136 -3.81 20.89 -1.77
CA LEU A 136 -4.32 22.15 -1.20
C LEU A 136 -3.71 23.38 -1.88
N ASP A 137 -2.40 23.38 -2.12
CA ASP A 137 -1.69 24.41 -2.90
C ASP A 137 -2.30 24.54 -4.30
N TYR A 138 -2.50 23.41 -5.01
CA TYR A 138 -3.10 23.39 -6.34
C TYR A 138 -4.51 23.99 -6.37
N ILE A 139 -5.39 23.55 -5.47
CA ILE A 139 -6.78 24.01 -5.43
C ILE A 139 -6.83 25.49 -5.03
N MET A 140 -5.99 25.94 -4.08
CA MET A 140 -5.92 27.35 -3.69
C MET A 140 -5.55 28.25 -4.87
N LEU A 141 -4.64 27.79 -5.74
CA LEU A 141 -4.12 28.58 -6.86
C LEU A 141 -4.98 28.51 -8.13
N ASN A 142 -5.68 27.40 -8.36
CA ASN A 142 -6.32 27.13 -9.65
C ASN A 142 -7.86 27.05 -9.60
N ALA A 143 -8.47 26.88 -8.41
CA ALA A 143 -9.92 26.81 -8.29
C ALA A 143 -10.53 28.16 -7.90
N PRO A 144 -11.83 28.41 -8.21
CA PRO A 144 -12.54 29.55 -7.66
C PRO A 144 -12.48 29.55 -6.13
N ALA A 145 -12.28 30.72 -5.51
CA ALA A 145 -12.07 30.85 -4.05
C ALA A 145 -13.15 30.13 -3.21
N ARG A 146 -14.40 30.10 -3.68
CA ARG A 146 -15.51 29.38 -3.01
C ARG A 146 -15.28 27.88 -2.83
N ILE A 147 -14.45 27.25 -3.67
CA ILE A 147 -14.13 25.83 -3.58
C ILE A 147 -13.12 25.62 -2.45
N TYR A 148 -11.97 26.28 -2.53
CA TYR A 148 -10.94 26.20 -1.50
C TYR A 148 -11.45 26.65 -0.12
N ASN A 149 -12.26 27.70 -0.06
CA ASN A 149 -12.77 28.22 1.21
C ASN A 149 -13.73 27.25 1.91
N ASN A 150 -14.43 26.39 1.17
CA ASN A 150 -15.42 25.48 1.72
C ASN A 150 -14.95 24.01 1.76
N MET A 151 -13.77 23.69 1.25
CA MET A 151 -13.27 22.31 1.23
C MET A 151 -12.79 21.84 2.60
N THR A 152 -12.76 20.52 2.78
CA THR A 152 -12.13 19.86 3.93
C THR A 152 -11.24 18.72 3.46
N TYR A 153 -10.06 18.60 4.05
CA TYR A 153 -9.09 17.54 3.83
C TYR A 153 -8.82 16.83 5.15
N THR A 154 -9.11 15.53 5.21
CA THR A 154 -8.91 14.69 6.39
C THR A 154 -7.92 13.59 6.06
N SER A 155 -6.73 13.62 6.63
CA SER A 155 -5.83 12.48 6.59
C SER A 155 -6.20 11.48 7.68
N VAL A 156 -6.23 10.19 7.36
CA VAL A 156 -6.41 9.08 8.31
C VAL A 156 -5.10 8.30 8.34
N GLU A 157 -4.40 8.38 9.46
CA GLU A 157 -3.03 7.90 9.60
C GLU A 157 -2.92 7.01 10.84
N ILE A 158 -2.37 5.81 10.71
CA ILE A 158 -2.23 4.89 11.84
C ILE A 158 -1.02 5.28 12.72
N SER A 159 0.01 5.89 12.13
CA SER A 159 1.25 6.26 12.79
C SER A 159 1.18 7.65 13.45
N PRO A 160 1.28 7.75 14.79
CA PRO A 160 1.29 9.04 15.47
C PRO A 160 2.43 9.96 15.02
N SER A 161 3.60 9.39 14.70
CA SER A 161 4.75 10.20 14.24
C SER A 161 4.53 10.77 12.85
N LEU A 162 3.96 10.01 11.91
CA LEU A 162 3.62 10.53 10.59
C LEU A 162 2.49 11.55 10.68
N ALA A 163 1.52 11.33 11.58
CA ALA A 163 0.44 12.29 11.81
C ALA A 163 0.95 13.67 12.25
N GLU A 164 1.97 13.74 13.11
CA GLU A 164 2.61 15.01 13.48
C GLU A 164 3.39 15.64 12.31
N ILE A 165 4.17 14.84 11.56
CA ILE A 165 4.91 15.33 10.38
C ILE A 165 3.95 15.93 9.33
N GLN A 166 2.78 15.33 9.14
CA GLN A 166 1.76 15.85 8.23
C GLN A 166 1.22 17.21 8.69
N LYS A 167 0.99 17.40 10.00
CA LYS A 167 0.55 18.69 10.55
C LYS A 167 1.60 19.77 10.36
N GLU A 168 2.87 19.44 10.58
CA GLU A 168 4.00 20.36 10.35
C GLU A 168 4.10 20.74 8.87
N THR A 169 4.13 19.74 7.99
CA THR A 169 4.28 19.92 6.53
C THR A 169 3.15 20.76 5.93
N VAL A 170 1.89 20.41 6.22
CA VAL A 170 0.74 21.17 5.72
C VAL A 170 0.63 22.54 6.40
N GLY A 171 1.06 22.64 7.67
CA GLY A 171 1.06 23.86 8.47
C GLY A 171 2.05 24.93 8.02
N GLU A 172 3.03 24.60 7.18
CA GLU A 172 3.92 25.57 6.51
C GLU A 172 3.13 26.66 5.76
N VAL A 173 1.92 26.33 5.30
CA VAL A 173 1.01 27.26 4.63
C VAL A 173 -0.17 27.56 5.56
N ARG A 174 -0.15 28.73 6.22
CA ARG A 174 -1.13 29.11 7.26
C ARG A 174 -2.60 28.98 6.83
N SER A 175 -2.91 29.23 5.56
CA SER A 175 -4.29 29.12 5.05
C SER A 175 -4.80 27.68 5.02
N HIS A 176 -3.92 26.67 4.99
CA HIS A 176 -4.28 25.25 4.97
C HIS A 176 -4.72 24.73 6.35
N LEU A 177 -4.31 25.38 7.46
CA LEU A 177 -4.65 24.95 8.83
C LEU A 177 -6.15 24.84 9.08
N SER A 178 -6.96 25.67 8.39
CA SER A 178 -8.43 25.63 8.50
C SER A 178 -9.10 24.59 7.60
N LYS A 179 -8.34 23.95 6.70
CA LYS A 179 -8.82 22.99 5.69
C LYS A 179 -8.38 21.57 6.00
N PHE A 180 -7.23 21.42 6.65
CA PHE A 180 -6.58 20.14 6.90
C PHE A 180 -6.72 19.69 8.36
N ARG A 181 -6.98 18.40 8.55
CA ARG A 181 -6.80 17.72 9.85
C ARG A 181 -6.28 16.31 9.65
N VAL A 182 -5.63 15.78 10.68
CA VAL A 182 -5.20 14.37 10.73
C VAL A 182 -5.96 13.66 11.84
N GLU A 183 -6.54 12.51 11.52
CA GLU A 183 -7.19 11.61 12.46
C GLU A 183 -6.27 10.39 12.65
N CYS A 184 -5.65 10.28 13.83
CA CYS A 184 -4.70 9.21 14.13
C CYS A 184 -5.45 7.92 14.51
N ARG A 185 -5.69 7.02 13.55
CA ARG A 185 -6.42 5.75 13.73
C ARG A 185 -6.14 4.77 12.58
N ASP A 186 -6.44 3.50 12.78
CA ASP A 186 -6.52 2.51 11.70
C ASP A 186 -7.79 2.74 10.87
N ALA A 187 -7.62 3.00 9.56
CA ALA A 187 -8.73 3.19 8.64
C ALA A 187 -9.58 1.92 8.44
N ALA A 188 -9.00 0.73 8.65
CA ALA A 188 -9.68 -0.55 8.57
C ALA A 188 -10.40 -0.94 9.88
N ASP A 189 -10.25 -0.17 10.96
CA ASP A 189 -11.00 -0.35 12.19
C ASP A 189 -12.27 0.51 12.17
N ARG A 190 -13.41 -0.16 11.93
CA ARG A 190 -14.73 0.48 11.90
C ARG A 190 -15.04 1.25 13.19
N SER A 191 -14.57 0.79 14.35
CA SER A 191 -14.86 1.43 15.64
C SER A 191 -14.18 2.80 15.79
N GLY A 192 -13.09 3.03 15.06
CA GLY A 192 -12.41 4.32 15.00
C GLY A 192 -13.16 5.38 14.20
N TRP A 193 -14.17 4.98 13.41
CA TRP A 193 -15.01 5.90 12.63
C TRP A 193 -16.30 6.25 13.38
N GLY A 194 -16.70 7.53 13.29
CA GLY A 194 -17.97 8.00 13.83
C GLY A 194 -19.17 7.66 12.94
N ASP A 195 -20.14 8.56 12.92
CA ASP A 195 -21.34 8.42 12.08
C ASP A 195 -21.02 8.38 10.59
N ILE A 196 -21.83 7.59 9.86
CA ILE A 196 -21.79 7.48 8.40
C ILE A 196 -21.91 8.87 7.76
N LYS A 197 -20.97 9.21 6.87
CA LYS A 197 -20.97 10.49 6.14
C LYS A 197 -21.61 10.31 4.77
N GLN A 198 -22.82 10.87 4.63
CA GLN A 198 -23.61 10.79 3.40
C GLN A 198 -23.18 11.77 2.29
N GLN A 199 -22.19 12.62 2.56
CA GLN A 199 -21.73 13.61 1.58
C GLN A 199 -20.81 12.96 0.55
N PRO A 200 -20.88 13.36 -0.73
CA PRO A 200 -19.87 12.98 -1.71
C PRO A 200 -18.48 13.41 -1.23
N CYS A 201 -17.53 12.48 -1.29
CA CYS A 201 -16.14 12.74 -0.93
C CYS A 201 -15.21 12.01 -1.88
N TRP A 202 -13.95 12.41 -1.87
CA TRP A 202 -12.85 11.65 -2.45
C TRP A 202 -12.13 10.90 -1.34
N VAL A 203 -11.74 9.67 -1.63
CA VAL A 203 -10.78 8.88 -0.86
C VAL A 203 -9.54 8.70 -1.73
N ILE A 204 -8.38 8.98 -1.17
CA ILE A 204 -7.08 8.85 -1.81
C ILE A 204 -6.27 7.80 -1.05
N MET A 205 -5.68 6.85 -1.78
CA MET A 205 -4.80 5.80 -1.23
C MET A 205 -3.57 5.67 -2.15
N LEU A 206 -2.39 6.15 -1.72
CA LEU A 206 -1.18 6.12 -2.54
C LEU A 206 -0.12 5.29 -1.82
N GLU A 207 0.30 4.17 -2.40
CA GLU A 207 1.25 3.22 -1.77
C GLU A 207 0.77 2.81 -0.37
N VAL A 208 -0.48 2.32 -0.35
CA VAL A 208 -1.17 1.84 0.85
C VAL A 208 -1.54 0.38 0.67
N LEU A 209 -1.99 -0.01 -0.53
CA LEU A 209 -2.57 -1.32 -0.79
C LEU A 209 -1.49 -2.41 -0.76
N ASP A 210 -0.28 -2.08 -1.20
CA ASP A 210 0.88 -2.95 -1.15
C ASP A 210 1.26 -3.34 0.27
N ASN A 211 1.15 -2.45 1.27
CA ASN A 211 1.46 -2.77 2.66
C ASN A 211 0.28 -3.34 3.48
N LEU A 212 -0.93 -3.43 2.91
CA LEU A 212 -2.05 -4.04 3.62
C LEU A 212 -1.82 -5.54 3.82
N PRO A 213 -2.02 -6.08 5.04
CA PRO A 213 -1.79 -7.50 5.30
C PRO A 213 -2.63 -8.42 4.41
N HIS A 214 -1.98 -9.44 3.85
CA HIS A 214 -2.62 -10.49 3.07
C HIS A 214 -2.68 -11.80 3.86
N ASP A 215 -3.73 -12.59 3.65
CA ASP A 215 -3.75 -13.99 4.04
C ASP A 215 -3.16 -14.87 2.94
N LEU A 216 -2.63 -16.02 3.32
CA LEU A 216 -2.16 -17.03 2.40
C LEU A 216 -3.08 -18.25 2.45
N VAL A 217 -3.52 -18.71 1.28
CA VAL A 217 -4.19 -20.00 1.14
C VAL A 217 -3.36 -20.98 0.33
N TYR A 218 -3.47 -22.24 0.69
CA TYR A 218 -2.74 -23.35 0.11
C TYR A 218 -3.70 -24.47 -0.31
N SER A 219 -3.39 -25.17 -1.40
CA SER A 219 -4.02 -26.44 -1.71
C SER A 219 -2.99 -27.42 -2.26
N GLU A 220 -3.10 -28.70 -1.89
CA GLU A 220 -2.17 -29.74 -2.37
C GLU A 220 -2.20 -29.89 -3.88
N ASN A 221 -3.34 -29.64 -4.52
CA ASN A 221 -3.51 -29.62 -5.97
C ASN A 221 -4.81 -28.91 -6.40
N GLN A 222 -5.16 -29.00 -7.67
CA GLN A 222 -6.33 -28.35 -8.25
C GLN A 222 -7.68 -28.95 -7.81
N VAL A 223 -7.66 -30.11 -7.18
CA VAL A 223 -8.85 -30.91 -6.83
C VAL A 223 -9.16 -30.78 -5.33
N PHE A 224 -8.16 -30.55 -4.48
CA PHE A 224 -8.37 -30.36 -3.05
C PHE A 224 -8.82 -28.93 -2.72
N PRO A 225 -9.66 -28.77 -1.68
CA PRO A 225 -10.12 -27.45 -1.25
C PRO A 225 -8.95 -26.61 -0.73
N TRP A 226 -9.13 -25.29 -0.76
CA TRP A 226 -8.21 -24.38 -0.10
C TRP A 226 -8.14 -24.64 1.41
N LYS A 227 -6.93 -24.50 1.95
CA LYS A 227 -6.60 -24.46 3.36
C LYS A 227 -6.04 -23.08 3.70
N GLU A 228 -6.35 -22.61 4.89
CA GLU A 228 -5.75 -21.39 5.44
C GLU A 228 -4.35 -21.70 5.92
N VAL A 229 -3.43 -20.78 5.66
CA VAL A 229 -2.09 -20.85 6.22
C VAL A 229 -2.03 -20.00 7.49
N TRP A 230 -1.47 -20.60 8.52
CA TRP A 230 -1.26 -20.04 9.85
C TRP A 230 0.23 -20.07 10.18
N VAL A 231 0.70 -19.20 11.06
CA VAL A 231 2.08 -19.16 11.53
C VAL A 231 2.14 -19.68 12.97
N GLU A 232 3.01 -20.65 13.23
CA GLU A 232 3.26 -21.21 14.56
C GLU A 232 4.74 -21.12 14.93
N LYS A 233 4.99 -20.98 16.23
CA LYS A 233 6.33 -21.04 16.82
C LYS A 233 6.72 -22.49 17.10
N GLN A 234 7.89 -22.90 16.63
CA GLN A 234 8.43 -24.22 16.97
C GLN A 234 8.85 -24.26 18.45
N HIS A 235 8.49 -25.32 19.17
CA HIS A 235 8.71 -25.40 20.63
C HIS A 235 10.21 -25.47 21.01
N ASP A 236 11.07 -26.02 20.13
CA ASP A 236 12.50 -26.25 20.42
C ASP A 236 13.46 -25.30 19.70
N LYS A 237 12.97 -24.50 18.76
CA LYS A 237 13.77 -23.57 17.97
C LYS A 237 13.02 -22.25 17.89
N GLU A 238 13.71 -21.11 18.05
CA GLU A 238 13.15 -19.78 17.77
C GLU A 238 12.88 -19.56 16.26
N SER A 239 12.30 -20.55 15.58
CA SER A 239 11.90 -20.52 14.18
C SER A 239 10.39 -20.64 14.05
N LEU A 240 9.85 -19.91 13.09
CA LEU A 240 8.44 -19.95 12.72
C LEU A 240 8.24 -20.92 11.56
N PHE A 241 7.06 -21.51 11.47
CA PHE A 241 6.67 -22.35 10.35
C PHE A 241 5.18 -22.20 10.01
N GLU A 242 4.83 -22.68 8.82
CA GLU A 242 3.47 -22.67 8.31
C GLU A 242 2.69 -23.90 8.78
N LEU A 243 1.49 -23.65 9.32
CA LEU A 243 0.46 -24.65 9.56
C LEU A 243 -0.67 -24.48 8.56
N TYR A 244 -1.28 -25.60 8.16
CA TYR A 244 -2.38 -25.63 7.20
C TYR A 244 -3.66 -26.10 7.88
N LYS A 245 -4.69 -25.25 7.91
CA LYS A 245 -5.99 -25.55 8.54
C LYS A 245 -7.13 -25.51 7.52
N PRO A 246 -8.26 -26.19 7.77
CA PRO A 246 -9.45 -26.04 6.96
C PRO A 246 -9.85 -24.56 6.79
N LEU A 247 -10.49 -24.24 5.67
CA LEU A 247 -11.00 -22.90 5.40
C LEU A 247 -12.20 -22.60 6.31
N GLU A 248 -11.98 -21.78 7.33
CA GLU A 248 -12.95 -21.45 8.38
C GLU A 248 -13.17 -19.94 8.54
N ASP A 249 -12.12 -19.14 8.43
CA ASP A 249 -12.11 -17.69 8.58
C ASP A 249 -13.04 -16.99 7.57
N PRO A 250 -13.97 -16.14 8.05
CA PRO A 250 -14.98 -15.54 7.19
C PRO A 250 -14.39 -14.54 6.18
N LEU A 251 -13.33 -13.83 6.53
CA LEU A 251 -12.71 -12.85 5.64
C LEU A 251 -11.94 -13.55 4.51
N ILE A 252 -11.22 -14.64 4.84
CA ILE A 252 -10.55 -15.47 3.84
C ILE A 252 -11.57 -16.09 2.89
N LYS A 253 -12.64 -16.72 3.41
CA LYS A 253 -13.71 -17.32 2.61
C LYS A 253 -14.30 -16.33 1.61
N ARG A 254 -14.65 -15.13 2.09
CA ARG A 254 -15.20 -14.06 1.24
C ARG A 254 -14.22 -13.59 0.18
N CYS A 255 -12.93 -13.49 0.52
CA CYS A 255 -11.89 -13.13 -0.44
C CYS A 255 -11.71 -14.21 -1.52
N VAL A 256 -11.71 -15.50 -1.13
CA VAL A 256 -11.68 -16.64 -2.07
C VAL A 256 -12.89 -16.61 -3.01
N GLU A 257 -14.09 -16.39 -2.48
CA GLU A 257 -15.32 -16.28 -3.27
C GLU A 257 -15.21 -15.17 -4.33
N ILE A 258 -14.74 -13.98 -3.93
CA ILE A 258 -14.50 -12.87 -4.85
C ILE A 258 -13.48 -13.28 -5.92
N VAL A 259 -12.34 -13.86 -5.54
CA VAL A 259 -11.31 -14.31 -6.50
C VAL A 259 -11.88 -15.33 -7.50
N GLU A 260 -12.68 -16.29 -7.05
CA GLU A 260 -13.20 -17.40 -7.87
C GLU A 260 -14.36 -17.00 -8.79
N LEU A 261 -15.25 -16.11 -8.34
CA LEU A 261 -16.31 -15.52 -9.18
C LEU A 261 -15.78 -14.95 -10.51
N GLY A 262 -14.51 -14.53 -10.52
CA GLY A 262 -13.86 -13.94 -11.68
C GLY A 262 -13.19 -14.93 -12.61
N LYS A 263 -12.80 -16.10 -12.10
CA LYS A 263 -12.25 -17.19 -12.92
C LYS A 263 -13.35 -17.79 -13.80
N ASN A 264 -14.59 -17.84 -13.31
CA ASN A 264 -15.74 -18.33 -14.08
C ASN A 264 -16.10 -17.44 -15.29
N GLN A 265 -15.66 -16.18 -15.35
CA GLN A 265 -15.89 -15.30 -16.50
C GLN A 265 -14.74 -15.31 -17.53
N SER A 266 -13.57 -15.86 -17.20
CA SER A 266 -12.32 -15.68 -17.97
C SER A 266 -11.62 -16.97 -18.40
N VAL A 267 -12.13 -18.16 -18.03
CA VAL A 267 -11.46 -19.42 -18.40
C VAL A 267 -11.89 -19.92 -19.78
N SER A 268 -10.98 -19.75 -20.75
CA SER A 268 -10.85 -20.64 -21.90
C SER A 268 -10.66 -22.09 -21.43
N ILE A 269 -11.51 -22.98 -21.93
CA ILE A 269 -11.61 -24.42 -21.60
C ILE A 269 -10.26 -25.15 -21.68
N ALA A 270 -9.27 -24.63 -22.41
CA ALA A 270 -7.96 -25.25 -22.63
C ALA A 270 -7.08 -25.38 -21.36
N LYS A 271 -7.15 -24.47 -20.36
CA LYS A 271 -6.33 -24.56 -19.14
C LYS A 271 -6.81 -25.62 -18.13
N SER A 272 -8.09 -25.99 -18.21
CA SER A 272 -8.75 -26.95 -17.31
C SER A 272 -8.30 -28.40 -17.54
N VAL A 273 -7.92 -28.75 -18.78
CA VAL A 273 -7.57 -30.13 -19.14
C VAL A 273 -6.14 -30.48 -18.69
N TRP A 274 -5.18 -29.57 -18.90
CA TRP A 274 -3.77 -29.79 -18.53
C TRP A 274 -3.53 -29.81 -17.01
N SER A 275 -4.30 -29.04 -16.25
CA SER A 275 -4.16 -28.95 -14.79
C SER A 275 -4.65 -30.20 -14.05
N LYS A 276 -5.46 -31.04 -14.71
CA LYS A 276 -5.89 -32.35 -14.21
C LYS A 276 -4.88 -33.47 -14.45
N VAL A 277 -3.93 -33.29 -15.38
CA VAL A 277 -2.96 -34.33 -15.77
C VAL A 277 -1.67 -34.25 -14.93
N PHE A 278 -1.33 -33.07 -14.39
CA PHE A 278 -0.18 -32.88 -13.50
C PHE A 278 -0.58 -32.10 -12.24
N PRO A 279 -1.04 -32.79 -11.18
CA PRO A 279 -1.40 -32.12 -9.93
C PRO A 279 -0.18 -31.41 -9.34
N LYS A 280 -0.33 -30.12 -9.04
CA LYS A 280 0.73 -29.31 -8.44
C LYS A 280 0.19 -28.51 -7.26
N PRO A 281 0.94 -28.39 -6.16
CA PRO A 281 0.58 -27.52 -5.06
C PRO A 281 0.35 -26.08 -5.51
N ARG A 282 -0.63 -25.43 -4.91
CA ARG A 282 -1.02 -24.06 -5.24
C ARG A 282 -0.95 -23.20 -3.99
N ARG A 283 -0.42 -21.99 -4.16
CA ARG A 283 -0.33 -20.95 -3.13
C ARG A 283 -0.89 -19.67 -3.70
N CYS A 284 -1.70 -18.97 -2.92
CA CYS A 284 -2.37 -17.77 -3.36
C CYS A 284 -2.45 -16.78 -2.21
N TRP A 285 -1.86 -15.61 -2.42
CA TRP A 285 -1.94 -14.49 -1.49
C TRP A 285 -3.23 -13.71 -1.77
N LEU A 286 -4.00 -13.49 -0.71
CA LEU A 286 -5.34 -12.92 -0.73
C LEU A 286 -5.29 -11.54 -0.06
N PRO A 287 -5.72 -10.46 -0.75
CA PRO A 287 -5.70 -9.10 -0.21
C PRO A 287 -6.83 -8.87 0.80
N THR A 288 -6.83 -9.64 1.90
CA THR A 288 -7.86 -9.60 2.95
C THR A 288 -7.85 -8.27 3.71
N GLY A 289 -6.67 -7.66 3.92
CA GLY A 289 -6.56 -6.30 4.46
C GLY A 289 -7.23 -5.24 3.57
N CYS A 290 -7.01 -5.32 2.25
CA CYS A 290 -7.70 -4.44 1.28
C CYS A 290 -9.21 -4.63 1.32
N LEU A 291 -9.69 -5.88 1.33
CA LEU A 291 -11.12 -6.18 1.42
C LEU A 291 -11.75 -5.62 2.71
N LYS A 292 -11.07 -5.79 3.85
CA LYS A 292 -11.51 -5.24 5.14
C LYS A 292 -11.57 -3.71 5.10
N LEU A 293 -10.54 -3.06 4.58
CA LEU A 293 -10.50 -1.59 4.46
C LEU A 293 -11.64 -1.08 3.57
N LEU A 294 -11.83 -1.66 2.38
CA LEU A 294 -12.89 -1.26 1.46
C LEU A 294 -14.29 -1.46 2.06
N ASP A 295 -14.53 -2.54 2.80
CA ASP A 295 -15.79 -2.74 3.51
C ASP A 295 -16.07 -1.60 4.48
N VAL A 296 -15.10 -1.22 5.31
CA VAL A 296 -15.24 -0.12 6.27
C VAL A 296 -15.47 1.21 5.54
N LEU A 297 -14.69 1.49 4.50
CA LEU A 297 -14.80 2.74 3.75
C LEU A 297 -16.16 2.87 3.04
N HIS A 298 -16.67 1.81 2.41
CA HIS A 298 -18.01 1.83 1.79
C HIS A 298 -19.14 1.92 2.82
N GLU A 299 -18.94 1.42 4.03
CA GLU A 299 -19.90 1.59 5.12
C GLU A 299 -19.96 3.03 5.61
N VAL A 300 -18.79 3.62 5.91
CA VAL A 300 -18.70 4.94 6.58
C VAL A 300 -18.73 6.12 5.60
N LEU A 301 -18.31 5.91 4.35
CA LEU A 301 -18.28 6.89 3.25
C LEU A 301 -19.01 6.33 2.01
N PRO A 302 -20.31 6.01 2.07
CA PRO A 302 -21.04 5.30 1.01
C PRO A 302 -21.12 6.03 -0.33
N ARG A 303 -20.79 7.33 -0.37
CA ARG A 303 -20.74 8.15 -1.59
C ARG A 303 -19.32 8.50 -2.03
N MET A 304 -18.31 7.79 -1.54
CA MET A 304 -16.92 8.04 -1.91
C MET A 304 -16.68 7.80 -3.40
N SER A 305 -15.87 8.68 -3.98
CA SER A 305 -15.06 8.42 -5.17
C SER A 305 -13.66 8.04 -4.70
N LEU A 306 -13.01 7.09 -5.37
CA LEU A 306 -11.71 6.56 -4.95
C LEU A 306 -10.66 6.85 -6.02
N ILE A 307 -9.49 7.33 -5.57
CA ILE A 307 -8.23 7.32 -6.31
C ILE A 307 -7.27 6.45 -5.52
N ALA A 308 -6.84 5.33 -6.09
CA ALA A 308 -5.79 4.51 -5.53
C ALA A 308 -4.60 4.43 -6.50
N SER A 309 -3.37 4.42 -6.01
CA SER A 309 -2.18 4.22 -6.83
C SER A 309 -1.22 3.27 -6.13
N ASP A 310 -0.75 2.26 -6.84
CA ASP A 310 0.13 1.25 -6.26
C ASP A 310 0.90 0.44 -7.33
N PHE A 311 1.82 -0.41 -6.89
CA PHE A 311 2.53 -1.37 -7.74
C PHE A 311 1.55 -2.38 -8.34
N SER A 312 1.56 -2.52 -9.66
CA SER A 312 0.82 -3.57 -10.39
C SER A 312 1.61 -4.87 -10.54
N TYR A 313 2.94 -4.82 -10.42
CA TYR A 313 3.82 -5.97 -10.35
C TYR A 313 5.11 -5.63 -9.60
N LEU A 314 5.73 -6.65 -9.02
CA LEU A 314 7.03 -6.56 -8.36
C LEU A 314 8.05 -7.43 -9.13
N PRO A 315 9.24 -6.90 -9.48
CA PRO A 315 10.28 -7.68 -10.11
C PRO A 315 10.91 -8.67 -9.09
N ASP A 316 11.45 -9.77 -9.59
CA ASP A 316 12.34 -10.68 -8.85
C ASP A 316 11.77 -11.28 -7.54
N VAL A 317 10.45 -11.45 -7.45
CA VAL A 317 9.80 -12.08 -6.29
C VAL A 317 10.18 -13.57 -6.20
N SER A 318 10.87 -13.94 -5.12
CA SER A 318 11.27 -15.33 -4.84
C SER A 318 10.25 -16.10 -3.98
N ILE A 319 9.38 -15.40 -3.24
CA ILE A 319 8.37 -16.01 -2.38
C ILE A 319 7.31 -16.71 -3.25
N PRO A 320 6.94 -17.96 -2.94
CA PRO A 320 6.03 -18.72 -3.77
C PRO A 320 4.57 -18.28 -3.62
N GLY A 321 3.85 -18.26 -4.74
CA GLY A 321 2.39 -18.10 -4.81
C GLY A 321 1.94 -16.99 -5.76
N GLU A 322 0.68 -17.09 -6.20
CA GLU A 322 0.03 -16.00 -6.94
C GLU A 322 -0.04 -14.75 -6.06
N ARG A 323 0.37 -13.58 -6.59
CA ARG A 323 0.44 -12.28 -5.88
C ARG A 323 1.35 -12.29 -4.64
N ALA A 324 2.43 -13.08 -4.67
CA ALA A 324 3.37 -13.12 -3.56
C ALA A 324 4.02 -11.75 -3.26
N PRO A 325 4.34 -11.47 -1.99
CA PRO A 325 4.99 -10.23 -1.59
C PRO A 325 6.47 -10.25 -1.96
N LEU A 326 7.05 -9.05 -2.07
CA LEU A 326 8.47 -8.87 -1.85
C LEU A 326 8.70 -8.56 -0.37
N VAL A 327 9.71 -9.19 0.22
CA VAL A 327 10.12 -8.96 1.60
C VAL A 327 11.53 -8.44 1.56
N SER A 328 11.73 -7.18 1.91
CA SER A 328 13.00 -6.50 1.65
C SER A 328 13.39 -5.56 2.78
N THR A 329 14.66 -5.59 3.16
CA THR A 329 15.25 -4.58 4.04
C THR A 329 16.24 -3.74 3.28
N LYS A 330 16.32 -2.46 3.61
CA LYS A 330 17.33 -1.57 3.06
C LYS A 330 18.36 -1.23 4.11
N LYS A 331 19.64 -1.34 3.72
CA LYS A 331 20.80 -1.00 4.53
C LYS A 331 21.88 -0.41 3.64
N ASP A 332 22.44 0.75 4.03
CA ASP A 332 23.51 1.45 3.29
C ASP A 332 23.17 1.70 1.81
N GLY A 333 21.91 2.05 1.52
CA GLY A 333 21.41 2.28 0.17
C GLY A 333 21.24 1.02 -0.70
N ARG A 334 21.47 -0.18 -0.16
CA ARG A 334 21.28 -1.47 -0.84
C ARG A 334 20.09 -2.22 -0.27
N SER A 335 19.33 -2.87 -1.15
CA SER A 335 18.22 -3.75 -0.79
C SER A 335 18.74 -5.17 -0.56
N LEU A 336 18.20 -5.85 0.45
CA LEU A 336 18.41 -7.26 0.73
C LEU A 336 17.04 -7.93 0.84
N ASP A 337 16.77 -8.84 -0.09
CA ASP A 337 15.48 -9.53 -0.17
C ASP A 337 15.52 -10.85 0.60
N TYR A 338 14.45 -11.13 1.33
CA TYR A 338 14.32 -12.34 2.15
C TYR A 338 13.58 -13.40 1.32
N ASN A 339 13.92 -14.67 1.53
CA ASN A 339 13.27 -15.78 0.83
C ASN A 339 11.97 -16.23 1.50
N SER A 340 11.66 -15.69 2.68
CA SER A 340 10.45 -16.00 3.44
C SER A 340 10.00 -14.78 4.23
N TYR A 341 8.67 -14.57 4.28
CA TYR A 341 8.06 -13.58 5.16
C TYR A 341 8.21 -13.96 6.64
N LEU A 342 8.44 -15.23 6.97
CA LEU A 342 8.66 -15.69 8.35
C LEU A 342 9.99 -15.20 8.94
N ASP A 343 10.92 -14.78 8.10
CA ASP A 343 12.24 -14.31 8.52
C ASP A 343 12.23 -12.84 8.99
N THR A 344 11.12 -12.12 8.78
CA THR A 344 11.02 -10.70 9.16
C THR A 344 10.97 -10.53 10.67
N LYS A 345 11.85 -9.69 11.22
CA LYS A 345 11.93 -9.40 12.66
C LYS A 345 11.52 -7.96 12.94
N GLY A 346 10.57 -7.44 12.16
CA GLY A 346 10.21 -6.02 12.13
C GLY A 346 11.27 -5.13 11.48
N ASP A 347 12.27 -5.73 10.82
CA ASP A 347 13.42 -5.07 10.19
C ASP A 347 13.32 -4.96 8.67
N ALA A 348 12.34 -5.65 8.07
CA ALA A 348 12.08 -5.70 6.65
C ALA A 348 10.65 -5.23 6.36
N ASP A 349 10.48 -4.58 5.22
CA ASP A 349 9.18 -4.26 4.64
C ASP A 349 8.59 -5.53 4.00
N ILE A 350 7.27 -5.62 3.99
CA ILE A 350 6.49 -6.67 3.35
C ILE A 350 5.45 -5.95 2.50
N PHE A 351 5.59 -6.06 1.18
CA PHE A 351 4.70 -5.36 0.26
C PHE A 351 4.31 -6.22 -0.93
N PHE A 352 3.09 -6.03 -1.40
CA PHE A 352 2.41 -6.89 -2.36
C PHE A 352 2.15 -6.16 -3.68
N PRO A 353 2.23 -6.83 -4.83
CA PRO A 353 1.68 -6.26 -6.06
C PRO A 353 0.15 -6.19 -5.95
N THR A 354 -0.42 -5.05 -6.28
CA THR A 354 -1.86 -4.85 -6.41
C THR A 354 -2.38 -5.45 -7.70
N ASP A 355 -3.26 -6.44 -7.57
CA ASP A 355 -4.07 -6.95 -8.68
C ASP A 355 -5.26 -5.99 -8.90
N PHE A 356 -5.07 -5.02 -9.79
CA PHE A 356 -6.05 -3.96 -10.06
C PHE A 356 -7.41 -4.46 -10.55
N TRP A 357 -7.44 -5.64 -11.17
CA TRP A 357 -8.71 -6.26 -11.56
C TRP A 357 -9.43 -6.86 -10.35
N LEU A 358 -8.69 -7.48 -9.43
CA LEU A 358 -9.27 -7.93 -8.17
C LEU A 358 -9.71 -6.76 -7.29
N LEU A 359 -8.94 -5.67 -7.26
CA LEU A 359 -9.30 -4.42 -6.56
C LEU A 359 -10.64 -3.88 -7.05
N GLU A 360 -10.85 -3.79 -8.37
CA GLU A 360 -12.14 -3.36 -8.94
C GLU A 360 -13.31 -4.21 -8.44
N ARG A 361 -13.10 -5.52 -8.38
CA ARG A 361 -14.15 -6.46 -7.98
C ARG A 361 -14.45 -6.39 -6.49
N MET A 362 -13.43 -6.21 -5.65
CA MET A 362 -13.61 -5.93 -4.23
C MET A 362 -14.35 -4.62 -4.02
N ASP A 363 -13.97 -3.56 -4.74
CA ASP A 363 -14.64 -2.26 -4.66
C ASP A 363 -16.14 -2.36 -5.03
N HIS A 364 -16.50 -3.05 -6.12
CA HIS A 364 -17.90 -3.30 -6.48
C HIS A 364 -18.63 -4.22 -5.49
N TYR A 365 -17.94 -5.19 -4.92
CA TYR A 365 -18.50 -6.09 -3.92
C TYR A 365 -18.85 -5.33 -2.63
N CYS A 366 -17.90 -4.57 -2.10
CA CYS A 366 -18.04 -3.75 -0.88
C CYS A 366 -19.07 -2.63 -1.06
N SER A 367 -19.20 -2.07 -2.28
CA SER A 367 -20.23 -1.08 -2.59
C SER A 367 -21.65 -1.66 -2.67
N GLY A 368 -21.81 -2.98 -2.50
CA GLY A 368 -23.10 -3.68 -2.53
C GLY A 368 -23.62 -4.04 -3.92
N TRP A 369 -22.84 -3.89 -4.99
CA TRP A 369 -23.28 -4.22 -6.36
C TRP A 369 -23.21 -5.73 -6.65
N MET A 370 -22.17 -6.42 -6.17
CA MET A 370 -21.90 -7.83 -6.53
C MET A 370 -22.23 -8.88 -5.45
N LYS A 371 -23.07 -8.57 -4.45
CA LYS A 371 -23.37 -9.53 -3.36
C LYS A 371 -24.18 -10.75 -3.87
N PRO A 372 -23.65 -11.99 -3.82
CA PRO A 372 -24.27 -13.16 -4.49
C PRO A 372 -25.51 -13.76 -3.81
N HIS A 373 -25.79 -13.45 -2.54
CA HIS A 373 -26.89 -14.06 -1.79
C HIS A 373 -27.70 -13.05 -0.98
N GLY A 374 -28.96 -12.86 -1.39
CA GLY A 374 -30.14 -12.98 -0.53
C GLY A 374 -30.31 -12.08 0.68
N ASP A 375 -29.48 -11.06 0.90
CA ASP A 375 -29.78 -10.10 1.95
C ASP A 375 -30.87 -9.16 1.43
N ASN A 376 -32.13 -9.40 1.84
CA ASN A 376 -33.32 -8.59 1.55
C ASN A 376 -33.23 -7.13 2.07
N SER A 377 -32.03 -6.64 2.37
CA SER A 377 -31.76 -5.23 2.59
C SER A 377 -31.94 -4.49 1.25
N THR A 378 -32.86 -3.54 1.26
CA THR A 378 -33.46 -2.83 0.11
C THR A 378 -32.50 -1.91 -0.68
N LYS A 379 -31.18 -2.09 -0.55
CA LYS A 379 -30.19 -1.28 -1.26
C LYS A 379 -29.40 -2.17 -2.22
N GLN A 380 -29.94 -2.39 -3.43
CA GLN A 380 -29.09 -2.73 -4.57
C GLN A 380 -27.99 -1.67 -4.65
N GLY A 381 -26.74 -2.06 -4.34
CA GLY A 381 -25.59 -1.17 -4.52
C GLY A 381 -25.54 -0.73 -5.98
N LYS A 382 -25.00 0.45 -6.28
CA LYS A 382 -24.89 0.92 -7.66
C LYS A 382 -23.57 0.45 -8.26
N LYS A 383 -23.60 0.01 -9.51
CA LYS A 383 -22.37 -0.22 -10.30
C LYS A 383 -21.51 1.04 -10.25
N ARG A 384 -20.20 0.88 -10.12
CA ARG A 384 -19.25 2.01 -10.11
C ARG A 384 -18.62 2.15 -11.49
N ARG A 385 -18.32 3.39 -11.90
CA ARG A 385 -17.49 3.62 -13.09
C ARG A 385 -16.04 3.58 -12.66
N THR A 386 -15.27 2.72 -13.30
CA THR A 386 -13.91 2.38 -12.92
C THR A 386 -12.98 2.61 -14.09
N LEU A 387 -11.76 3.04 -13.80
CA LEU A 387 -10.70 3.22 -14.79
C LEU A 387 -9.38 2.80 -14.15
N VAL A 388 -8.60 1.98 -14.87
CA VAL A 388 -7.23 1.66 -14.51
C VAL A 388 -6.30 2.25 -15.55
N LEU A 389 -5.36 3.09 -15.13
CA LEU A 389 -4.38 3.75 -16.00
C LEU A 389 -2.97 3.40 -15.55
N GLU A 390 -2.06 3.22 -16.50
CA GLU A 390 -0.62 3.30 -16.20
C GLU A 390 -0.30 4.68 -15.62
N THR A 391 0.67 4.76 -14.70
CA THR A 391 1.09 6.04 -14.10
C THR A 391 1.44 7.09 -15.14
N SER A 392 2.10 6.69 -16.23
CA SER A 392 2.42 7.59 -17.33
C SER A 392 1.17 8.20 -17.97
N ALA A 393 0.18 7.38 -18.32
CA ALA A 393 -1.07 7.83 -18.93
C ALA A 393 -1.86 8.75 -17.99
N PHE A 394 -1.92 8.44 -16.69
CA PHE A 394 -2.55 9.32 -15.70
C PHE A 394 -1.85 10.68 -15.63
N MET A 395 -0.52 10.69 -15.56
CA MET A 395 0.27 11.92 -15.44
C MET A 395 0.34 12.73 -16.74
N GLU A 396 0.16 12.10 -17.90
CA GLU A 396 -0.01 12.80 -19.18
C GLU A 396 -1.37 13.50 -19.28
N GLU A 397 -2.44 12.86 -18.82
CA GLU A 397 -3.80 13.39 -18.88
C GLU A 397 -4.04 14.52 -17.85
N PHE A 398 -3.58 14.33 -16.61
CA PHE A 398 -3.89 15.22 -15.49
C PHE A 398 -2.68 15.98 -14.94
N GLY A 399 -1.46 15.49 -15.18
CA GLY A 399 -0.24 16.07 -14.62
C GLY A 399 0.39 17.15 -15.50
N LEU A 400 1.65 17.49 -15.15
CA LEU A 400 2.49 18.39 -15.94
C LEU A 400 3.84 17.72 -16.25
N PRO A 401 3.90 16.76 -17.20
CA PRO A 401 5.11 16.00 -17.46
C PRO A 401 6.32 16.86 -17.86
N SER A 402 6.09 18.05 -18.42
CA SER A 402 7.17 18.99 -18.73
C SER A 402 7.99 19.42 -17.49
N LYS A 403 7.40 19.34 -16.29
CA LYS A 403 8.06 19.72 -15.03
C LYS A 403 8.92 18.63 -14.42
N THR A 404 8.74 17.37 -14.85
CA THR A 404 9.56 16.23 -14.42
C THR A 404 10.52 15.76 -15.51
N ARG A 405 10.60 16.48 -16.63
CA ARG A 405 11.48 16.19 -17.76
C ARG A 405 12.90 16.72 -17.54
N THR A 406 13.90 15.91 -17.87
CA THR A 406 15.32 16.27 -17.90
C THR A 406 15.69 16.94 -19.23
N LYS A 407 16.92 17.45 -19.37
CA LYS A 407 17.33 18.25 -20.54
C LYS A 407 17.31 17.47 -21.85
N ASP A 408 17.73 16.21 -21.84
CA ASP A 408 17.74 15.33 -23.02
C ASP A 408 16.36 14.77 -23.40
N GLY A 409 15.33 15.11 -22.62
CA GLY A 409 13.95 14.71 -22.86
C GLY A 409 13.47 13.51 -22.03
N TYR A 410 14.35 12.79 -21.33
CA TYR A 410 13.97 11.71 -20.43
C TYR A 410 13.11 12.22 -19.27
N ASN A 411 12.06 11.47 -18.93
CA ASN A 411 11.12 11.80 -17.87
C ASN A 411 11.00 10.64 -16.88
N PRO A 412 11.72 10.66 -15.74
CA PRO A 412 11.70 9.56 -14.78
C PRO A 412 10.30 9.16 -14.30
N LEU A 413 9.38 10.12 -14.15
CA LEU A 413 8.00 9.83 -13.74
C LEU A 413 7.24 9.00 -14.77
N LEU A 414 7.43 9.27 -16.07
CA LEU A 414 6.74 8.53 -17.13
C LEU A 414 7.51 7.27 -17.55
N ASP A 415 8.83 7.31 -17.48
CA ASP A 415 9.70 6.30 -18.09
C ASP A 415 10.09 5.16 -17.14
N ASP A 416 10.18 5.41 -15.83
CA ASP A 416 10.63 4.41 -14.86
C ASP A 416 9.50 3.82 -13.99
N PHE A 417 8.42 4.56 -13.73
CA PHE A 417 7.28 4.11 -12.91
C PHE A 417 6.29 3.27 -13.71
N LYS A 418 6.81 2.34 -14.53
CA LYS A 418 6.02 1.44 -15.39
C LYS A 418 5.33 0.32 -14.63
N ASN A 419 5.77 0.06 -13.41
CA ASN A 419 5.20 -0.96 -12.56
C ASN A 419 4.11 -0.42 -11.64
N THR A 420 3.72 0.85 -11.73
CA THR A 420 2.63 1.42 -10.92
C THR A 420 1.45 1.85 -11.80
N LYS A 421 0.25 1.80 -11.21
CA LYS A 421 -0.99 2.19 -11.89
C LYS A 421 -1.87 3.01 -10.96
N PHE A 422 -2.75 3.80 -11.58
CA PHE A 422 -3.86 4.47 -10.92
C PHE A 422 -5.16 3.71 -11.15
N TYR A 423 -5.92 3.54 -10.08
CA TYR A 423 -7.32 3.11 -10.08
C TYR A 423 -8.20 4.29 -9.71
N LEU A 424 -9.14 4.63 -10.59
CA LEU A 424 -10.17 5.62 -10.35
C LEU A 424 -11.52 4.91 -10.28
N SER A 425 -12.33 5.24 -9.29
CA SER A 425 -13.66 4.64 -9.12
C SER A 425 -14.66 5.66 -8.60
N VAL A 426 -15.71 5.92 -9.36
CA VAL A 426 -16.73 6.93 -9.02
C VAL A 426 -18.13 6.30 -8.98
N PRO A 427 -19.03 6.73 -8.08
CA PRO A 427 -20.42 6.28 -8.09
C PRO A 427 -21.13 6.65 -9.40
N THR A 428 -21.89 5.73 -10.00
CA THR A 428 -22.79 6.11 -11.10
C THR A 428 -23.98 6.88 -10.54
N HIS A 429 -24.07 8.16 -10.90
CA HIS A 429 -25.23 9.00 -10.59
C HIS A 429 -26.37 8.79 -11.60
N ASN A 430 -26.13 8.07 -12.70
CA ASN A 430 -27.09 7.87 -13.77
C ASN A 430 -27.87 6.56 -13.59
N ILE A 431 -29.14 6.67 -13.26
CA ILE A 431 -30.20 5.93 -13.96
C ILE A 431 -31.23 7.00 -14.32
N LYS A 432 -31.51 7.12 -15.64
CA LYS A 432 -32.62 7.92 -16.16
C LYS A 432 -33.95 7.38 -15.65
#